data_AF-A0A2T2RVG2-F1
#
_entry.id   AF-A0A2T2RVG2-F1
#
_cell.length_a   1.000
_cell.length_b   1.000
_cell.length_c   1.000
_cell.angle_alpha   90.00
_cell.angle_beta   90.00
_cell.angle_gamma   90.00
#
_symmetry.space_group_name_H-M   'P 1'
#
loop_
_entity.id
_entity.type
_entity.pdbx_description
1 polymer ?
#
loop_
_entity_poly.entity_id
_entity_poly.type
_entity_poly.pdbx_seq_one_letter_code
_entity_poly.pdbx_strand_id
1 'polypeptide(L)'
;MSEWAAESEQKANSPQTQTSGQKQGGYSSATLDLAYQDVCRVMGEQGEQSQILTTKLNILFAVNVGLLTSLAISKLILVPSLLSFGEALGFLVSFTLLFNAFLPRQVAVSPNLDDQGFLERYLNLPPSEYRLKMIVNLVETYNINKQRLDDKSRSLTYAAYATIGLASLTILHLVLEYFDPTLRPGAY
;
A
#
# COMPACT_ATOMS: atom_id res chain seq x y z
N MET A 1 36.31 -59.85 61.86
CA MET A 1 35.21 -58.87 61.83
C MET A 1 34.63 -58.96 60.43
N SER A 2 33.68 -59.89 60.26
CA SER A 2 32.22 -59.62 60.15
C SER A 2 31.91 -59.06 58.77
N GLU A 3 31.01 -59.56 57.94
CA GLU A 3 30.04 -60.65 57.87
C GLU A 3 29.67 -60.67 56.36
N TRP A 4 29.51 -61.83 55.70
CA TRP A 4 28.18 -62.30 55.25
C TRP A 4 27.25 -61.20 54.67
N ALA A 5 26.61 -61.32 53.51
CA ALA A 5 26.32 -62.46 52.66
C ALA A 5 25.52 -62.01 51.41
N ALA A 6 25.43 -62.93 50.46
CA ALA A 6 24.34 -63.17 49.50
C ALA A 6 24.15 -62.13 48.37
N GLU A 7 24.33 -62.45 47.09
CA GLU A 7 23.80 -63.57 46.27
C GLU A 7 22.29 -63.50 46.06
N SER A 8 21.90 -63.15 44.83
CA SER A 8 20.79 -63.72 44.02
C SER A 8 20.46 -62.73 42.90
N GLU A 9 20.83 -63.02 41.65
CA GLU A 9 20.10 -63.84 40.69
C GLU A 9 18.83 -63.21 40.08
N GLN A 10 18.90 -63.14 38.75
CA GLN A 10 17.85 -63.45 37.77
C GLN A 10 16.80 -62.41 37.35
N LYS A 11 16.83 -62.26 36.01
CA LYS A 11 15.72 -62.25 35.04
C LYS A 11 14.92 -60.97 34.83
N ALA A 12 15.13 -60.46 33.62
CA ALA A 12 14.11 -60.20 32.61
C ALA A 12 12.96 -59.27 33.01
N ASN A 13 13.02 -58.02 32.53
CA ASN A 13 11.97 -57.54 31.64
C ASN A 13 12.41 -56.24 30.95
N SER A 14 12.31 -56.20 29.63
CA SER A 14 12.13 -54.91 28.95
C SER A 14 10.71 -54.43 29.26
N PRO A 15 10.55 -53.13 29.55
CA PRO A 15 9.53 -52.41 28.81
C PRO A 15 10.14 -51.22 28.08
N GLN A 16 9.76 -51.13 26.81
CA GLN A 16 9.83 -49.92 26.00
C GLN A 16 9.49 -48.69 26.84
N THR A 17 10.37 -47.69 26.86
CA THR A 17 9.97 -46.31 27.15
C THR A 17 10.10 -45.54 25.85
N GLN A 18 9.03 -45.60 25.04
CA GLN A 18 8.65 -44.49 24.19
C GLN A 18 8.36 -43.30 25.09
N THR A 19 9.15 -42.22 25.01
CA THR A 19 8.66 -40.83 24.95
C THR A 19 9.83 -39.87 24.96
N SER A 20 10.19 -39.37 23.79
CA SER A 20 10.71 -38.02 23.65
C SER A 20 10.04 -37.47 22.39
N GLY A 21 8.97 -36.72 22.63
CA GLY A 21 8.03 -36.29 21.62
C GLY A 21 8.71 -35.52 20.49
N GLN A 22 8.48 -35.99 19.26
CA GLN A 22 8.49 -35.10 18.11
C GLN A 22 7.62 -33.88 18.47
N LYS A 23 8.20 -32.68 18.43
CA LYS A 23 7.44 -31.44 18.30
C LYS A 23 6.74 -31.43 16.93
N GLN A 24 5.68 -32.22 16.77
CA GLN A 24 4.65 -31.96 15.78
C GLN A 24 3.67 -30.97 16.42
N GLY A 25 4.09 -29.70 16.47
CA GLY A 25 3.16 -28.59 16.68
C GLY A 25 2.34 -28.40 15.40
N GLY A 26 1.46 -29.35 15.09
CA GLY A 26 0.55 -29.23 13.96
C GLY A 26 -0.39 -28.05 14.23
N TYR A 27 -0.34 -27.03 13.39
CA TYR A 27 -1.28 -25.91 13.46
C TYR A 27 -2.71 -26.46 13.42
N SER A 28 -3.54 -26.04 14.39
CA SER A 28 -4.95 -26.44 14.41
C SER A 28 -5.63 -25.97 13.13
N SER A 29 -6.35 -26.88 12.45
CA SER A 29 -7.07 -26.54 11.22
C SER A 29 -8.01 -25.35 11.43
N ALA A 30 -8.66 -25.27 12.59
CA ALA A 30 -9.53 -24.16 12.95
C ALA A 30 -8.79 -22.81 13.00
N THR A 31 -7.55 -22.80 13.51
CA THR A 31 -6.72 -21.59 13.56
C THR A 31 -6.27 -21.16 12.16
N LEU A 32 -5.96 -22.13 11.28
CA LEU A 32 -5.63 -21.84 9.88
C LEU A 32 -6.84 -21.29 9.11
N ASP A 33 -8.04 -21.81 9.36
CA ASP A 33 -9.27 -21.30 8.75
C ASP A 33 -9.55 -19.85 9.16
N LEU A 34 -9.43 -19.55 10.45
CA LEU A 34 -9.59 -18.18 10.95
C LEU A 34 -8.54 -17.23 10.36
N ALA A 35 -7.27 -17.64 10.33
CA ALA A 35 -6.20 -16.84 9.76
C ALA A 35 -6.39 -16.58 8.26
N TYR A 36 -6.84 -17.59 7.51
CA TYR A 36 -7.16 -17.44 6.10
C TYR A 36 -8.30 -16.44 5.89
N GLN A 37 -9.38 -16.57 6.67
CA GLN A 37 -10.53 -15.67 6.60
C GLN A 37 -10.14 -14.22 6.91
N ASP A 38 -9.31 -14.00 7.93
CA ASP A 38 -8.81 -12.67 8.27
C ASP A 38 -7.95 -12.07 7.16
N VAL A 39 -7.05 -12.85 6.56
CA VAL A 39 -6.24 -12.37 5.43
C VAL A 39 -7.11 -12.01 4.24
N CYS A 40 -8.09 -12.85 3.89
CA CYS A 40 -9.04 -12.53 2.81
C CYS A 40 -9.82 -11.24 3.09
N ARG A 41 -10.28 -11.03 4.33
CA ARG A 41 -10.98 -9.81 4.73
C ARG A 41 -10.09 -8.58 4.56
N VAL A 42 -8.86 -8.62 5.08
CA VAL A 42 -7.90 -7.50 5.00
C VAL A 42 -7.50 -7.19 3.55
N MET A 43 -7.39 -8.21 2.69
CA MET A 43 -7.17 -8.00 1.25
C MET A 43 -8.39 -7.33 0.57
N GLY A 44 -9.61 -7.70 0.98
CA GLY A 44 -10.83 -7.02 0.53
C GLY A 44 -10.84 -5.53 0.90
N GLU A 45 -10.52 -5.22 2.17
CA GLU A 45 -10.39 -3.84 2.65
C GLU A 45 -9.30 -3.05 1.89
N GLN A 46 -8.17 -3.69 1.56
CA GLN A 46 -7.12 -3.09 0.74
C GLN A 46 -7.61 -2.76 -0.69
N GLY A 47 -8.40 -3.65 -1.28
CA GLY A 47 -9.04 -3.42 -2.58
C GLY A 47 -9.96 -2.21 -2.56
N GLU A 48 -10.78 -2.07 -1.53
CA GLU A 48 -11.65 -0.92 -1.33
C GLU A 48 -10.85 0.39 -1.17
N GLN A 49 -9.79 0.38 -0.35
CA GLN A 49 -8.90 1.54 -0.18
C GLN A 49 -8.27 1.98 -1.50
N SER A 50 -7.89 1.03 -2.36
CA SER A 50 -7.37 1.32 -3.71
C SER A 50 -8.39 2.05 -4.59
N GLN A 51 -9.65 1.63 -4.53
CA GLN A 51 -10.74 2.28 -5.26
C GLN A 51 -10.99 3.70 -4.74
N ILE A 52 -11.09 3.87 -3.42
CA ILE A 52 -11.25 5.18 -2.78
C ILE A 52 -10.11 6.12 -3.19
N LEU A 53 -8.88 5.63 -3.17
CA LEU A 53 -7.71 6.42 -3.53
C LEU A 53 -7.74 6.84 -5.01
N THR A 54 -8.22 5.96 -5.89
CA THR A 54 -8.42 6.26 -7.31
C THR A 54 -9.50 7.32 -7.52
N THR A 55 -10.60 7.25 -6.77
CA THR A 55 -11.65 8.29 -6.80
C THR A 55 -11.11 9.65 -6.34
N LYS A 56 -10.39 9.71 -5.22
CA LYS A 56 -9.79 10.96 -4.73
C LYS A 56 -8.82 11.57 -5.75
N LEU A 57 -8.04 10.72 -6.41
CA LEU A 57 -7.11 11.12 -7.46
C LEU A 57 -7.81 11.70 -8.69
N ASN A 58 -8.91 11.06 -9.15
CA ASN A 58 -9.71 11.59 -10.25
C ASN A 58 -10.33 12.96 -9.93
N ILE A 59 -10.83 13.14 -8.70
CA ILE A 59 -11.35 14.43 -8.24
C ILE A 59 -10.24 15.48 -8.24
N LEU A 60 -9.07 15.15 -7.66
CA LEU A 60 -7.96 16.10 -7.58
C LEU A 60 -7.44 16.49 -8.98
N PHE A 61 -7.44 15.55 -9.93
CA PHE A 61 -7.17 15.82 -11.34
C PHE A 61 -8.13 16.83 -11.94
N ALA A 62 -9.43 16.62 -11.77
CA ALA A 62 -10.45 17.53 -12.28
C ALA A 62 -10.28 18.95 -11.69
N VAL A 63 -9.99 19.05 -10.39
CA VAL A 63 -9.72 20.34 -9.72
C VAL A 63 -8.46 21.01 -10.29
N ASN A 64 -7.39 20.25 -10.51
CA ASN A 64 -6.12 20.77 -11.04
C ASN A 64 -6.29 21.31 -12.47
N VAL A 65 -7.02 20.58 -13.32
CA VAL A 65 -7.38 21.03 -14.67
C VAL A 65 -8.27 22.28 -14.64
N GLY A 66 -9.22 22.35 -13.70
CA GLY A 66 -10.04 23.53 -13.48
C GLY A 66 -9.23 24.77 -13.10
N LEU A 67 -8.27 24.61 -12.17
CA LEU A 67 -7.35 25.68 -11.81
C LEU A 67 -6.51 26.13 -12.99
N LEU A 68 -5.89 25.21 -13.75
CA LEU A 68 -5.13 25.56 -14.96
C LEU A 68 -5.96 26.39 -15.93
N THR A 69 -7.21 25.96 -16.17
CA THR A 69 -8.13 26.65 -17.06
C THR A 69 -8.44 28.06 -16.54
N SER A 70 -8.66 28.20 -15.24
CA SER A 70 -8.86 29.51 -14.60
C SER A 70 -7.65 30.42 -14.77
N LEU A 71 -6.42 29.92 -14.52
CA LEU A 71 -5.20 30.71 -14.70
C LEU A 71 -5.00 31.13 -16.16
N ALA A 72 -5.31 30.22 -17.10
CA ALA A 72 -5.21 30.48 -18.53
C ALA A 72 -6.20 31.57 -19.00
N ILE A 73 -7.46 31.49 -18.55
CA ILE A 73 -8.49 32.50 -18.87
C ILE A 73 -8.15 33.84 -18.25
N SER A 74 -7.73 33.87 -16.99
CA SER A 74 -7.35 35.09 -16.29
C SER A 74 -6.09 35.75 -16.85
N LYS A 75 -5.38 35.10 -17.80
CA LYS A 75 -4.08 35.55 -18.35
C LYS A 75 -3.03 35.88 -17.27
N LEU A 76 -3.20 35.37 -16.06
CA LEU A 76 -2.37 35.69 -14.90
C LEU A 76 -0.93 35.18 -15.08
N ILE A 77 -0.79 34.04 -15.77
CA ILE A 77 0.51 33.49 -16.22
C ILE A 77 1.21 34.37 -17.27
N LEU A 78 0.46 35.18 -18.02
CA LEU A 78 0.99 35.98 -19.13
C LEU A 78 1.50 37.36 -18.69
N VAL A 79 1.13 37.82 -17.49
CA VAL A 79 1.67 39.05 -16.92
C VAL A 79 2.96 38.71 -16.17
N PRO A 80 4.13 39.19 -16.63
CA PRO A 80 5.40 38.86 -15.98
C PRO A 80 5.47 39.53 -14.60
N SER A 81 5.09 38.79 -13.56
CA SER A 81 5.18 39.18 -12.15
C SER A 81 5.80 38.04 -11.33
N LEU A 82 6.31 38.37 -10.14
CA LEU A 82 6.91 37.37 -9.24
C LEU A 82 5.86 36.32 -8.79
N LEU A 83 4.60 36.74 -8.70
CA LEU A 83 3.45 35.88 -8.42
C LEU A 83 3.15 34.96 -9.60
N SER A 84 3.19 35.47 -10.84
CA SER A 84 3.02 34.69 -12.06
C SER A 84 4.08 33.59 -12.20
N PHE A 85 5.34 33.89 -11.85
CA PHE A 85 6.39 32.87 -11.78
C PHE A 85 6.09 31.81 -10.71
N GLY A 86 5.64 32.24 -9.53
CA GLY A 86 5.21 31.33 -8.47
C GLY A 86 4.05 30.42 -8.88
N GLU A 87 3.09 30.95 -9.64
CA GLU A 87 1.95 30.20 -10.17
C GLU A 87 2.38 29.18 -11.22
N ALA A 88 3.25 29.57 -12.15
CA ALA A 88 3.78 28.66 -13.17
C ALA A 88 4.58 27.52 -12.53
N LEU A 89 5.45 27.84 -11.57
CA LEU A 89 6.24 26.84 -10.84
C LEU A 89 5.34 25.94 -9.98
N GLY A 90 4.39 26.54 -9.24
CA GLY A 90 3.43 25.81 -8.42
C GLY A 90 2.55 24.88 -9.24
N PHE A 91 2.13 25.32 -10.43
CA PHE A 91 1.41 24.49 -11.38
C PHE A 91 2.26 23.32 -11.87
N LEU A 92 3.53 23.56 -12.25
CA LEU A 92 4.42 22.50 -12.71
C LEU A 92 4.66 21.44 -11.62
N VAL A 93 4.89 21.86 -10.38
CA VAL A 93 5.06 20.96 -9.24
C VAL A 93 3.79 20.15 -9.00
N SER A 94 2.63 20.82 -8.98
CA SER A 94 1.34 20.18 -8.75
C SER A 94 1.01 19.15 -9.84
N PHE A 95 1.20 19.53 -11.11
CA PHE A 95 1.01 18.66 -12.27
C PHE A 95 1.94 17.44 -12.22
N THR A 96 3.22 17.63 -11.89
CA THR A 96 4.20 16.53 -11.80
C THR A 96 3.83 15.52 -10.71
N LEU A 97 3.43 16.00 -9.53
CA LEU A 97 2.99 15.14 -8.42
C LEU A 97 1.73 14.35 -8.77
N LEU A 98 0.81 15.00 -9.48
CA LEU A 98 -0.44 14.37 -9.91
C LEU A 98 -0.16 13.32 -10.98
N PHE A 99 0.62 13.65 -12.00
CA PHE A 99 1.02 12.73 -13.06
C PHE A 99 1.72 11.47 -12.49
N ASN A 100 2.63 11.65 -11.52
CA ASN A 100 3.27 10.54 -10.82
C ASN A 100 2.27 9.66 -10.05
N ALA A 101 1.25 10.27 -9.43
CA ALA A 101 0.19 9.54 -8.75
C ALA A 101 -0.75 8.77 -9.73
N PHE A 102 -0.84 9.22 -10.99
CA PHE A 102 -1.62 8.60 -12.06
C PHE A 102 -0.94 7.41 -12.73
N LEU A 103 0.39 7.25 -12.58
CA LEU A 103 1.10 6.18 -13.26
C LEU A 103 0.50 4.81 -12.87
N PRO A 104 0.09 3.99 -13.85
CA PRO A 104 -0.50 2.69 -13.57
C PRO A 104 0.55 1.80 -12.92
N ARG A 105 0.42 1.59 -11.60
CA ARG A 105 1.21 0.59 -10.87
C ARG A 105 0.41 -0.72 -10.88
N GLN A 106 1.01 -1.76 -11.46
CA GLN A 106 0.39 -3.09 -11.47
C GLN A 106 0.13 -3.54 -10.02
N VAL A 107 -1.03 -4.13 -9.75
CA VAL A 107 -1.34 -4.75 -8.45
C VAL A 107 -0.77 -6.17 -8.49
N ALA A 108 -0.05 -6.58 -7.46
CA ALA A 108 0.36 -7.97 -7.34
C ALA A 108 -0.88 -8.82 -7.08
N VAL A 109 -1.12 -9.81 -7.93
CA VAL A 109 -2.24 -10.74 -7.81
C VAL A 109 -1.68 -12.10 -7.42
N SER A 110 -2.30 -12.72 -6.42
CA SER A 110 -1.89 -14.01 -5.89
C SER A 110 -3.11 -14.86 -5.52
N PRO A 111 -3.08 -16.18 -5.76
CA PRO A 111 -2.01 -16.93 -6.42
C PRO A 111 -1.87 -16.54 -7.90
N ASN A 112 -0.63 -16.44 -8.38
CA ASN A 112 -0.38 -16.20 -9.80
C ASN A 112 -0.67 -17.50 -10.56
N LEU A 113 -1.89 -17.61 -11.10
CA LEU A 113 -2.36 -18.79 -11.82
C LEU A 113 -1.66 -18.98 -13.19
N ASP A 114 -1.00 -17.93 -13.68
CA ASP A 114 -0.22 -17.97 -14.93
C ASP A 114 1.19 -18.57 -14.74
N ASP A 115 1.62 -18.80 -13.50
CA ASP A 115 2.90 -19.45 -13.20
C ASP A 115 2.77 -20.97 -13.37
N GLN A 116 3.48 -21.55 -14.35
CA GLN A 116 3.51 -23.01 -14.55
C GLN A 116 4.03 -23.77 -13.31
N GLY A 117 4.81 -23.11 -12.45
CA GLY A 117 5.28 -23.67 -11.17
C GLY A 117 4.25 -23.67 -10.06
N PHE A 118 3.07 -23.03 -10.23
CA PHE A 118 2.01 -23.02 -9.22
C PHE A 118 1.50 -24.43 -8.92
N LEU A 119 1.25 -25.22 -9.97
CA LEU A 119 0.77 -26.59 -9.81
C LEU A 119 1.79 -27.44 -9.04
N GLU A 120 3.07 -27.37 -9.40
CA GLU A 120 4.13 -28.14 -8.74
C GLU A 120 4.38 -27.72 -7.29
N ARG A 121 4.27 -26.42 -7.00
CA ARG A 121 4.58 -25.83 -5.70
C ARG A 121 3.45 -25.96 -4.67
N TYR A 122 2.20 -26.15 -5.13
CA TYR A 122 1.01 -26.14 -4.28
C TYR A 122 0.18 -27.43 -4.33
N LEU A 123 -0.01 -28.10 -5.48
CA LEU A 123 -0.87 -29.29 -5.55
C LEU A 123 -0.27 -30.53 -4.85
N ASN A 124 1.06 -30.58 -4.70
CA ASN A 124 1.75 -31.69 -4.06
C ASN A 124 1.78 -31.60 -2.52
N LEU A 125 1.24 -30.53 -1.92
CA LEU A 125 1.27 -30.32 -0.48
C LEU A 125 0.07 -30.94 0.23
N PRO A 126 0.23 -31.43 1.48
CA PRO A 126 -0.91 -31.80 2.30
C PRO A 126 -1.77 -30.55 2.63
N PRO A 127 -3.08 -30.71 2.89
CA PRO A 127 -4.01 -29.58 3.01
C PRO A 127 -3.64 -28.51 4.05
N SER A 128 -3.05 -28.90 5.18
CA SER A 128 -2.61 -27.98 6.23
C SER A 128 -1.41 -27.12 5.79
N GLU A 129 -0.43 -27.71 5.12
CA GLU A 129 0.74 -27.02 4.60
C GLU A 129 0.39 -26.14 3.39
N TYR A 130 -0.51 -26.62 2.53
CA TYR A 130 -1.06 -25.82 1.43
C TYR A 130 -1.69 -24.53 1.95
N ARG A 131 -2.57 -24.63 2.96
CA ARG A 131 -3.24 -23.47 3.56
C ARG A 131 -2.25 -22.51 4.20
N LEU A 132 -1.30 -23.01 4.96
CA LEU A 132 -0.27 -22.18 5.57
C LEU A 132 0.54 -21.42 4.52
N LYS A 133 1.00 -22.11 3.48
CA LYS A 133 1.78 -21.51 2.39
C LYS A 133 0.97 -20.48 1.59
N MET A 134 -0.31 -20.76 1.39
CA MET A 134 -1.24 -19.82 0.76
C MET A 134 -1.42 -18.55 1.59
N ILE A 135 -1.62 -18.67 2.91
CA ILE A 135 -1.72 -17.54 3.83
C ILE A 135 -0.44 -16.69 3.73
N VAL A 136 0.74 -17.30 3.78
CA VAL A 136 2.03 -16.58 3.66
C VAL A 136 2.12 -15.81 2.35
N ASN A 137 1.78 -16.46 1.23
CA ASN A 137 1.80 -15.84 -0.10
C ASN A 137 0.80 -14.68 -0.23
N LEU A 138 -0.39 -14.80 0.35
CA LEU A 138 -1.39 -13.72 0.39
C LEU A 138 -0.90 -12.54 1.26
N VAL A 139 -0.25 -12.81 2.38
CA VAL A 139 0.35 -11.77 3.25
C VAL A 139 1.49 -11.04 2.54
N GLU A 140 2.36 -11.75 1.82
CA GLU A 140 3.42 -11.15 1.01
C GLU A 140 2.85 -10.24 -0.08
N THR A 141 1.82 -10.73 -0.78
CA THR A 141 1.08 -9.97 -1.79
C THR A 141 0.44 -8.71 -1.20
N TYR A 142 -0.20 -8.82 -0.04
CA TYR A 142 -0.77 -7.69 0.69
C TYR A 142 0.30 -6.66 1.03
N ASN A 143 1.47 -7.06 1.55
CA ASN A 143 2.54 -6.13 1.92
C ASN A 143 3.09 -5.36 0.71
N ILE A 144 3.31 -6.06 -0.42
CA ILE A 144 3.73 -5.44 -1.68
C ILE A 144 2.68 -4.41 -2.15
N ASN A 145 1.40 -4.79 -2.15
CA ASN A 145 0.31 -3.90 -2.56
C ASN A 145 0.14 -2.72 -1.59
N LYS A 146 0.38 -2.92 -0.30
CA LYS A 146 0.27 -1.88 0.72
C LYS A 146 1.31 -0.80 0.51
N GLN A 147 2.56 -1.18 0.28
CA GLN A 147 3.62 -0.21 -0.02
C GLN A 147 3.28 0.63 -1.26
N ARG A 148 2.75 -0.01 -2.32
CA ARG A 148 2.32 0.70 -3.54
C ARG A 148 1.17 1.67 -3.29
N LEU A 149 0.20 1.28 -2.45
CA LEU A 149 -0.92 2.13 -2.05
C LEU A 149 -0.45 3.31 -1.19
N ASP A 150 0.46 3.08 -0.24
CA ASP A 150 1.02 4.13 0.61
C ASP A 150 1.79 5.16 -0.21
N ASP A 151 2.58 4.74 -1.20
CA ASP A 151 3.26 5.63 -2.12
C ASP A 151 2.27 6.49 -2.93
N LYS A 152 1.21 5.88 -3.48
CA LYS A 152 0.16 6.59 -4.23
C LYS A 152 -0.57 7.58 -3.32
N SER A 153 -0.86 7.18 -2.08
CA SER A 153 -1.49 8.01 -1.06
C SER A 153 -0.63 9.23 -0.72
N ARG A 154 0.67 9.03 -0.47
CA ARG A 154 1.61 10.14 -0.21
C ARG A 154 1.72 11.09 -1.38
N SER A 155 1.88 10.57 -2.61
CA SER A 155 1.92 11.41 -3.81
C SER A 155 0.64 12.24 -3.95
N LEU A 156 -0.52 11.63 -3.68
CA LEU A 156 -1.80 12.31 -3.71
C LEU A 156 -1.92 13.40 -2.63
N THR A 157 -1.46 13.13 -1.40
CA THR A 157 -1.44 14.11 -0.32
C THR A 157 -0.56 15.30 -0.66
N TYR A 158 0.65 15.08 -1.19
CA TYR A 158 1.51 16.17 -1.63
C TYR A 158 0.90 16.96 -2.79
N ALA A 159 0.28 16.28 -3.77
CA ALA A 159 -0.42 16.94 -4.86
C ALA A 159 -1.58 17.80 -4.33
N ALA A 160 -2.30 17.35 -3.31
CA ALA A 160 -3.38 18.11 -2.70
C ALA A 160 -2.84 19.38 -2.02
N TYR A 161 -1.76 19.28 -1.25
CA TYR A 161 -1.12 20.46 -0.65
C TYR A 161 -0.58 21.43 -1.69
N ALA A 162 0.05 20.93 -2.75
CA ALA A 162 0.50 21.77 -3.86
C ALA A 162 -0.68 22.48 -4.57
N THR A 163 -1.80 21.78 -4.76
CA THR A 163 -3.02 22.33 -5.37
C THR A 163 -3.63 23.43 -4.49
N ILE A 164 -3.72 23.21 -3.17
CA ILE A 164 -4.21 24.22 -2.22
C ILE A 164 -3.29 25.44 -2.23
N GLY A 165 -1.96 25.23 -2.17
CA GLY A 165 -0.98 26.31 -2.22
C GLY A 165 -1.09 27.13 -3.50
N LEU A 166 -1.26 26.47 -4.65
CA LEU A 166 -1.48 27.12 -5.94
C LEU A 166 -2.78 27.94 -5.93
N ALA A 167 -3.88 27.37 -5.45
CA ALA A 167 -5.17 28.07 -5.37
C ALA A 167 -5.09 29.32 -4.48
N SER A 168 -4.44 29.22 -3.32
CA SER A 168 -4.22 30.37 -2.44
C SER A 168 -3.37 31.46 -3.12
N LEU A 169 -2.33 31.06 -3.86
CA LEU A 169 -1.50 31.99 -4.61
C LEU A 169 -2.30 32.71 -5.71
N THR A 170 -3.13 31.98 -6.47
CA THR A 170 -3.99 32.57 -7.51
C THR A 170 -4.98 33.57 -6.92
N ILE A 171 -5.61 33.23 -5.78
CA ILE A 171 -6.54 34.14 -5.10
C ILE A 171 -5.80 35.40 -4.65
N LEU A 172 -4.62 35.26 -4.05
CA LEU A 172 -3.81 36.40 -3.62
C LEU A 172 -3.43 37.30 -4.79
N HIS A 173 -3.01 36.70 -5.91
CA HIS A 173 -2.63 37.43 -7.11
C HIS A 173 -3.82 38.23 -7.68
N LEU A 174 -5.01 37.64 -7.71
CA LEU A 174 -6.24 38.30 -8.16
C LEU A 174 -6.69 39.44 -7.24
N VAL A 175 -6.53 39.28 -5.92
CA VAL A 175 -6.82 40.36 -4.95
C VAL A 175 -5.86 41.53 -5.13
N LEU A 176 -4.57 41.26 -5.32
CA LEU A 176 -3.57 42.31 -5.52
C LEU A 176 -3.80 43.09 -6.82
N GLU A 177 -4.15 42.40 -7.92
CA GLU A 177 -4.52 43.06 -9.17
C GLU A 177 -5.78 43.93 -9.02
N TYR A 178 -6.74 43.51 -8.19
CA TYR A 178 -7.94 44.30 -7.91
C TYR A 178 -7.63 45.61 -7.16
N PHE A 179 -6.69 45.57 -6.20
CA PHE A 179 -6.34 46.76 -5.39
C PHE A 179 -5.35 47.70 -6.07
N ASP A 180 -4.46 47.20 -6.92
CA ASP A 180 -3.52 48.02 -7.69
C ASP A 180 -3.71 47.80 -9.21
N PRO A 181 -4.60 48.58 -9.85
CA PRO A 181 -4.89 48.43 -11.27
C PRO A 181 -3.74 48.85 -12.18
N THR A 182 -2.62 49.38 -11.67
CA THR A 182 -1.43 49.66 -12.49
C THR A 182 -0.71 48.39 -12.94
N LEU A 183 -1.04 47.23 -12.34
CA LEU A 183 -0.60 45.89 -12.75
C LEU A 183 -1.45 45.31 -13.90
N ARG A 184 -2.53 45.97 -14.33
CA ARG A 184 -3.33 45.55 -15.49
C ARG A 184 -2.68 46.01 -16.80
N PRO A 185 -2.41 45.10 -17.75
CA PRO A 185 -2.02 45.51 -19.09
C PRO A 185 -3.22 46.12 -19.82
N GLY A 186 -3.19 47.44 -20.07
CA GLY A 186 -4.14 48.12 -20.97
C GLY A 186 -4.86 49.37 -20.43
N ALA A 187 -4.42 49.98 -19.32
CA ALA A 187 -4.97 51.25 -18.86
C ALA A 187 -4.21 52.46 -19.44
N TYR A 188 -4.27 52.64 -20.76
CA TYR A 188 -4.12 53.92 -21.48
C TYR A 188 -4.92 53.85 -22.78
#